data_AF-A0A931MAC6-F1
#
_entry.id   AF-A0A931MAC6-F1
#
_cell.length_a   1.000
_cell.length_b   1.000
_cell.length_c   1.000
_cell.angle_alpha   90.00
_cell.angle_beta   90.00
_cell.angle_gamma   90.00
#
_symmetry.space_group_name_H-M   'P 1'
#
loop_
_entity.id
_entity.type
_entity.pdbx_description
1 polymer ?
#
loop_
_entity_poly.entity_id
_entity_poly.type
_entity_poly.pdbx_seq_one_letter_code
_entity_poly.pdbx_strand_id
1 'polypeptide(L)'
;LVRVNNQIVDVQKNLFLLNTNTQLKQQQAEIDKIEQLIARDEEIIELRVSVKQAANAQLENGVITANDYLREVNAEDQARQTRITHELQLLQAKINYLTTSGNK
;
A
#
# COMPACT_ATOMS: atom_id res chain seq x y z
N LEU A 1 33.69 -19.56 -33.43
CA LEU A 1 32.37 -20.06 -32.96
C LEU A 1 32.25 -19.99 -31.44
N VAL A 2 33.09 -20.68 -30.66
CA VAL A 2 33.04 -20.65 -29.18
C VAL A 2 33.17 -19.24 -28.59
N ARG A 3 34.07 -18.40 -29.12
CA ARG A 3 34.25 -17.02 -28.63
C ARG A 3 33.01 -16.13 -28.84
N VAL A 4 32.32 -16.28 -29.98
CA VAL A 4 31.10 -15.54 -30.29
C VAL A 4 29.94 -16.04 -29.41
N ASN A 5 29.83 -17.34 -29.18
CA ASN A 5 28.86 -17.90 -28.23
C ASN A 5 29.10 -17.40 -26.80
N ASN A 6 30.35 -17.33 -26.33
CA ASN A 6 30.67 -16.77 -25.01
C ASN A 6 30.29 -15.30 -24.90
N GLN A 7 30.51 -14.49 -25.96
CA GLN A 7 30.08 -13.09 -25.98
C GLN A 7 28.54 -12.94 -25.95
N ILE A 8 27.81 -13.81 -26.66
CA ILE A 8 26.34 -13.80 -26.66
C ILE A 8 25.81 -14.15 -25.26
N VAL A 9 26.37 -15.18 -24.62
CA VAL A 9 25.97 -15.58 -23.25
C VAL A 9 26.23 -14.46 -22.25
N ASP A 10 27.36 -13.77 -22.36
CA ASP A 10 27.70 -12.66 -21.46
C ASP A 10 26.73 -11.47 -21.64
N VAL A 11 26.40 -11.12 -22.88
CA VAL A 11 25.39 -10.08 -23.17
C VAL A 11 24.02 -10.47 -22.61
N GLN A 12 23.59 -11.73 -22.79
CA GLN A 12 22.31 -12.22 -22.24
C GLN A 12 22.28 -12.15 -20.71
N LYS A 13 23.38 -12.54 -20.05
CA LYS A 13 23.52 -12.43 -18.59
C LYS A 13 23.42 -10.99 -18.12
N ASN A 14 24.15 -10.07 -18.76
CA ASN A 14 24.15 -8.66 -18.41
C ASN A 14 22.75 -8.04 -18.60
N LEU A 15 22.05 -8.40 -19.68
CA LEU A 15 20.68 -7.97 -19.91
C LEU A 15 19.71 -8.50 -18.85
N PHE A 16 19.83 -9.78 -18.48
CA PHE A 16 19.03 -10.37 -17.40
C PHE A 16 19.24 -9.61 -16.08
N LEU A 17 20.49 -9.41 -15.67
CA LEU A 17 20.82 -8.70 -14.43
C LEU A 17 20.31 -7.25 -14.45
N LEU A 18 20.43 -6.56 -15.58
CA LEU A 18 19.92 -5.20 -15.73
C LEU A 18 18.39 -5.15 -15.56
N ASN A 19 17.68 -6.07 -16.21
CA ASN A 19 16.22 -6.15 -16.14
C ASN A 19 15.76 -6.48 -14.71
N THR A 20 16.38 -7.47 -14.06
CA THR A 20 16.07 -7.83 -12.67
C THR A 20 16.31 -6.67 -11.72
N ASN A 21 17.46 -5.99 -11.81
CA ASN A 21 17.75 -4.83 -10.96
C ASN A 21 16.78 -3.67 -11.19
N THR A 22 16.38 -3.44 -12.44
CA THR A 22 15.40 -2.40 -12.77
C THR A 22 14.04 -2.74 -12.16
N GLN A 23 13.60 -3.99 -12.26
CA GLN A 23 12.34 -4.46 -11.67
C GLN A 23 12.35 -4.35 -10.13
N LEU A 24 13.44 -4.75 -9.48
CA LEU A 24 13.58 -4.63 -8.02
C LEU A 24 13.51 -3.17 -7.55
N LYS A 25 14.13 -2.24 -8.28
CA LYS A 25 14.04 -0.80 -7.96
C LYS A 25 12.61 -0.27 -8.09
N GLN A 26 11.89 -0.69 -9.13
CA GLN A 26 10.47 -0.30 -9.31
C GLN A 26 9.58 -0.86 -8.20
N GLN A 27 9.77 -2.13 -7.84
CA GLN A 27 9.03 -2.77 -6.75
C GLN A 27 9.33 -2.10 -5.41
N GLN A 28 10.58 -1.73 -5.15
CA GLN A 28 10.95 -1.00 -3.93
C GLN A 28 10.26 0.37 -3.87
N ALA A 29 10.26 1.13 -4.96
CA ALA A 29 9.58 2.41 -5.01
C ALA A 29 8.05 2.27 -4.76
N GLU A 30 7.43 1.20 -5.25
CA GLU A 30 6.01 0.93 -4.97
C GLU A 30 5.78 0.54 -3.51
N ILE A 31 6.67 -0.23 -2.90
CA ILE A 31 6.64 -0.54 -1.45
C ILE A 31 6.68 0.75 -0.64
N ASP A 32 7.67 1.62 -0.91
CA ASP A 32 7.86 2.88 -0.18
C ASP A 32 6.61 3.79 -0.31
N LYS A 33 6.01 3.83 -1.51
CA LYS A 33 4.77 4.57 -1.76
C LYS A 33 3.58 4.01 -0.98
N ILE A 34 3.40 2.70 -0.93
CA ILE A 34 2.29 2.08 -0.17
C ILE A 34 2.48 2.31 1.33
N GLU A 35 3.72 2.25 1.85
CA GLU A 35 4.01 2.57 3.25
C GLU A 35 3.64 4.02 3.60
N GLN A 36 3.89 4.97 2.68
CA GLN A 36 3.43 6.35 2.85
C GLN A 36 1.89 6.47 2.81
N LEU A 37 1.20 5.71 1.96
CA LEU A 37 -0.26 5.70 1.92
C LEU A 37 -0.85 5.20 3.24
N ILE A 38 -0.30 4.13 3.81
CA ILE A 38 -0.75 3.59 5.10
C ILE A 38 -0.59 4.63 6.22
N ALA A 39 0.53 5.36 6.26
CA ALA A 39 0.73 6.43 7.22
C ALA A 39 -0.33 7.56 7.07
N ARG A 40 -0.70 7.90 5.84
CA ARG A 40 -1.78 8.88 5.58
C ARG A 40 -3.16 8.34 5.95
N ASP A 41 -3.42 7.06 5.75
CA ASP A 41 -4.67 6.45 6.17
C ASP A 41 -4.84 6.50 7.69
N GLU A 42 -3.75 6.35 8.46
CA GLU A 42 -3.78 6.53 9.92
C GLU A 42 -4.20 7.94 10.32
N GLU A 43 -3.60 8.97 9.71
CA GLU A 43 -4.00 10.38 9.91
C GLU A 43 -5.49 10.61 9.56
N ILE A 44 -5.98 10.00 8.47
CA ILE A 44 -7.39 10.10 8.06
C ILE A 44 -8.31 9.43 9.08
N ILE A 45 -7.92 8.26 9.59
CA ILE A 45 -8.69 7.52 10.60
C ILE A 45 -8.79 8.33 11.89
N GLU A 46 -7.70 8.97 12.34
CA GLU A 46 -7.71 9.84 13.53
C GLU A 46 -8.67 11.03 13.38
N LEU A 47 -8.66 11.67 12.20
CA LEU A 47 -9.61 12.73 11.88
C LEU A 47 -11.05 12.22 11.88
N ARG A 48 -11.30 11.03 11.31
CA ARG A 48 -12.65 10.41 11.29
C ARG A 48 -13.15 10.03 12.67
N VAL A 49 -12.28 9.53 13.54
CA VAL A 49 -12.61 9.28 14.95
C VAL A 49 -13.05 10.58 15.64
N SER A 50 -12.32 11.68 15.41
CA SER A 50 -12.65 12.99 15.98
C SER A 50 -14.01 13.50 15.48
N VAL A 51 -14.30 13.35 14.18
CA VAL A 51 -15.61 13.71 13.59
C VAL A 51 -16.73 12.86 14.17
N LYS A 52 -16.54 11.54 14.27
CA LYS A 52 -17.53 10.63 14.89
C LYS A 52 -17.81 11.00 16.34
N GLN A 53 -16.79 11.36 17.12
CA GLN A 53 -16.95 11.80 18.51
C GLN A 53 -17.79 13.09 18.61
N ALA A 54 -17.51 14.07 17.75
CA ALA A 54 -18.31 15.30 17.67
C ALA A 54 -19.77 15.00 17.27
N ALA A 55 -19.98 14.10 16.30
CA ALA A 55 -21.31 13.67 15.90
C ALA A 55 -22.04 12.94 17.04
N ASN A 56 -21.35 12.13 17.84
CA ASN A 56 -21.96 11.48 19.01
C ASN A 56 -22.46 12.52 20.03
N ALA A 57 -21.62 13.52 20.34
CA ALA A 57 -22.03 14.60 21.24
C ALA A 57 -23.22 15.39 20.69
N GLN A 58 -23.26 15.66 19.38
CA GLN A 58 -24.41 16.32 18.74
C GLN A 58 -25.68 15.46 18.80
N LEU A 59 -25.55 14.14 18.64
CA LEU A 59 -26.68 13.21 18.74
C LEU A 59 -27.24 13.17 20.17
N GLU A 60 -26.38 13.05 21.18
CA GLU A 60 -26.76 13.07 22.60
C GLU A 60 -27.47 14.37 22.99
N ASN A 61 -27.05 15.49 22.40
CA ASN A 61 -27.70 16.79 22.58
C ASN A 61 -28.92 17.01 21.66
N GLY A 62 -29.31 16.03 20.85
CA GLY A 62 -30.47 16.09 19.96
C GLY A 62 -30.33 17.06 18.77
N VAL A 63 -29.10 17.45 18.42
CA VAL A 63 -28.80 18.39 17.31
C VAL A 63 -28.82 17.69 15.95
N ILE A 64 -28.43 16.42 15.91
CA ILE A 64 -28.45 15.58 14.69
C ILE A 64 -29.28 14.32 14.92
N THR A 65 -29.59 13.60 13.84
CA THR A 65 -30.32 12.33 13.91
C THR A 65 -29.37 11.13 14.09
N ALA A 66 -29.92 9.99 14.51
CA ALA A 66 -29.16 8.75 14.54
C ALA A 66 -28.64 8.32 13.16
N ASN A 67 -29.34 8.70 12.07
CA ASN A 67 -28.89 8.42 10.71
C ASN A 67 -27.62 9.22 10.36
N ASP A 68 -27.57 10.50 10.75
CA ASP A 68 -26.39 11.34 10.56
C ASP A 68 -25.17 10.77 11.31
N TYR A 69 -25.36 10.32 12.55
CA TYR A 69 -24.32 9.67 13.32
C TYR A 69 -23.82 8.37 12.65
N LEU A 70 -24.75 7.50 12.21
CA LEU A 70 -24.40 6.26 11.51
C LEU A 70 -23.58 6.51 10.24
N ARG A 71 -23.81 7.63 9.54
CA ARG A 71 -22.99 8.02 8.39
C ARG A 71 -21.53 8.27 8.78
N GLU A 72 -21.29 8.93 9.91
CA GLU A 72 -19.92 9.20 10.38
C GLU A 72 -19.24 7.93 10.91
N VAL A 73 -20.00 7.01 11.55
CA VAL A 73 -19.50 5.66 11.91
C VAL A 73 -19.05 4.92 10.66
N ASN A 74 -19.90 4.85 9.63
CA ASN A 74 -19.57 4.18 8.37
C ASN A 74 -18.37 4.83 7.66
N ALA A 75 -18.22 6.16 7.75
CA ALA A 75 -17.10 6.86 7.16
C ALA A 75 -15.76 6.54 7.86
N GLU A 76 -15.76 6.38 9.19
CA GLU A 76 -14.59 5.88 9.92
C GLU A 76 -14.27 4.43 9.52
N ASP A 77 -15.28 3.56 9.49
CA ASP A 77 -15.09 2.15 9.12
C ASP A 77 -14.57 1.99 7.69
N GLN A 78 -15.06 2.80 6.75
CA GLN A 78 -14.56 2.83 5.39
C GLN A 78 -13.09 3.24 5.33
N ALA A 79 -12.66 4.22 6.13
CA ALA A 79 -11.26 4.62 6.21
C ALA A 79 -10.38 3.48 6.76
N ARG A 80 -10.87 2.75 7.78
CA ARG A 80 -10.18 1.56 8.32
C ARG A 80 -10.05 0.45 7.28
N GLN A 81 -11.11 0.19 6.50
CA GLN A 81 -11.08 -0.82 5.42
C GLN A 81 -10.11 -0.44 4.29
N THR A 82 -10.02 0.85 3.94
CA THR A 82 -9.03 1.34 2.97
C THR A 82 -7.61 1.07 3.45
N ARG A 83 -7.29 1.36 4.72
CA ARG A 83 -5.96 1.07 5.29
C ARG A 83 -5.62 -0.43 5.20
N ILE A 84 -6.55 -1.30 5.59
CA ILE A 84 -6.37 -2.76 5.51
C ILE A 84 -6.11 -3.20 4.06
N THR A 85 -6.79 -2.58 3.10
CA THR A 85 -6.56 -2.85 1.67
C THR A 85 -5.14 -2.48 1.26
N HIS A 86 -4.63 -1.32 1.69
CA HIS A 86 -3.24 -0.92 1.43
C HIS A 86 -2.22 -1.82 2.17
N GLU A 87 -2.52 -2.29 3.38
CA GLU A 87 -1.69 -3.28 4.09
C GLU A 87 -1.58 -4.60 3.30
N LEU A 88 -2.69 -5.08 2.71
CA LEU A 88 -2.68 -6.26 1.84
C LEU A 88 -1.87 -6.03 0.56
N GLN A 89 -1.98 -4.85 -0.04
CA GLN A 89 -1.18 -4.47 -1.21
C GLN A 89 0.32 -4.41 -0.87
N LEU A 90 0.68 -3.89 0.31
CA LEU A 90 2.05 -3.85 0.81
C LEU A 90 2.62 -5.27 0.95
N LEU A 91 1.85 -6.18 1.54
CA LEU A 91 2.25 -7.58 1.68
C LEU A 91 2.49 -8.22 0.31
N GLN A 92 1.58 -8.02 -0.64
CA GLN A 92 1.74 -8.52 -2.00
C GLN A 92 2.99 -7.94 -2.69
N ALA A 93 3.25 -6.63 -2.52
CA ALA A 93 4.43 -5.98 -3.07
C ALA A 93 5.73 -6.54 -2.50
N LYS A 94 5.78 -6.78 -1.18
CA LYS A 94 6.92 -7.42 -0.49
C LYS A 94 7.16 -8.85 -0.99
N ILE A 95 6.10 -9.65 -1.16
CA ILE A 95 6.21 -11.00 -1.73
C ILE A 95 6.74 -10.98 -3.17
N ASN A 96 6.26 -10.03 -3.99
CA ASN A 96 6.72 -9.87 -5.36
C ASN A 96 8.21 -9.51 -5.42
N TYR A 97 8.66 -8.61 -4.53
CA TYR A 97 10.06 -8.24 -4.41
C TYR A 97 10.94 -9.45 -4.04
N LEU A 98 10.55 -10.22 -3.01
CA LEU A 98 11.27 -11.41 -2.58
C LEU A 98 11.39 -12.43 -3.73
N THR A 99 10.28 -12.67 -4.43
CA THR A 99 10.24 -13.57 -5.60
C THR A 99 11.19 -13.13 -6.71
N THR A 100 11.22 -11.84 -7.06
CA THR A 100 12.14 -11.31 -8.08
C THR A 100 13.59 -11.32 -7.61
N SER A 101 13.85 -11.13 -6.31
CA SER A 101 15.20 -11.14 -5.73
C SER A 101 15.82 -12.55 -5.63
N GLY A 102 15.01 -13.60 -5.81
CA GLY A 102 15.45 -14.99 -5.67
C GLY A 102 15.55 -15.48 -4.22
N ASN A 103 15.16 -14.64 -3.24
CA ASN A 103 15.07 -15.01 -1.84
C ASN A 103 13.68 -15.62 -1.59
N LYS A 104 13.61 -16.95 -1.46
CA LYS A 104 12.40 -17.69 -1.08
C LYS A 104 12.27 -17.81 0.43
#